data_AF-A0A9P5WXN1-F1
#
_entry.id   AF-A0A9P5WXN1-F1
#
_cell.length_a   1.000
_cell.length_b   1.000
_cell.length_c   1.000
_cell.angle_alpha   90.00
_cell.angle_beta   90.00
_cell.angle_gamma   90.00
#
_symmetry.space_group_name_H-M   'P 1'
#
loop_
_entity.id
_entity.type
_entity.pdbx_description
1 polymer ?
#
loop_
_entity_poly.entity_id
_entity_poly.type
_entity_poly.pdbx_seq_one_letter_code
_entity_poly.pdbx_strand_id
1 'polypeptide(L)'
;MHNSNLNIIKATLARVSASTSISIPTSRSFIKVLDVPYFKAGTTTHPSGEELALQLNASPINHDPIEYMRFIHNSSKANTGMLWIDLLNSQCGTQATAVIGQYLFLNGGDCIIKGTKAHTSSPQCQQCWK
;
A
#
# COMPACT_ATOMS: atom_id res chain seq x y z
N MET A 1 -58.44 6.50 14.93
CA MET A 1 -57.26 6.42 15.81
C MET A 1 -56.59 5.06 15.59
N HIS A 2 -55.26 5.02 15.59
CA HIS A 2 -54.37 3.86 15.42
C HIS A 2 -53.99 3.49 13.98
N ASN A 3 -53.17 4.34 13.36
CA ASN A 3 -52.36 3.98 12.19
C ASN A 3 -50.90 4.42 12.37
N SER A 4 -50.36 4.23 13.58
CA SER A 4 -49.05 4.74 14.01
C SER A 4 -47.97 3.66 14.10
N ASN A 5 -48.30 2.38 13.89
CA ASN A 5 -47.37 1.26 14.12
C ASN A 5 -46.56 0.83 12.88
N LEU A 6 -46.98 1.18 11.66
CA LEU A 6 -46.29 0.75 10.43
C LEU A 6 -45.02 1.56 10.10
N ASN A 7 -44.89 2.78 10.62
CA ASN A 7 -43.71 3.64 10.37
C ASN A 7 -42.53 3.36 11.32
N ILE A 8 -42.76 2.75 12.47
CA ILE A 8 -41.69 2.40 13.43
C ILE A 8 -40.87 1.20 12.94
N ILE A 9 -41.53 0.22 12.30
CA ILE A 9 -40.87 -0.98 11.77
C ILE A 9 -39.96 -0.65 10.58
N LYS A 10 -40.38 0.25 9.68
CA LYS A 10 -39.56 0.70 8.55
C LYS A 10 -38.36 1.54 8.97
N ALA A 11 -38.48 2.34 10.03
CA ALA A 11 -37.39 3.18 10.53
C ALA A 11 -36.28 2.39 11.26
N THR A 12 -36.59 1.20 11.77
CA THR A 12 -35.64 0.39 12.54
C THR A 12 -34.74 -0.49 11.65
N LEU A 13 -35.20 -0.87 10.46
CA LEU A 13 -34.43 -1.69 9.51
C LEU A 13 -33.45 -0.88 8.64
N ALA A 14 -33.52 0.46 8.66
CA ALA A 14 -32.59 1.33 7.94
C ALA A 14 -31.30 1.61 8.72
N ARG A 15 -31.19 1.16 9.97
CA ARG A 15 -29.98 1.33 10.78
C ARG A 15 -29.09 0.10 10.66
N VAL A 16 -28.05 0.27 9.86
CA VAL A 16 -26.80 -0.50 9.92
C VAL A 16 -26.85 -1.88 9.25
N SER A 17 -27.05 -1.89 7.93
CA SER A 17 -26.24 -2.77 7.06
C SER A 17 -24.86 -2.14 6.86
N ALA A 18 -24.17 -1.80 7.94
CA ALA A 18 -22.72 -1.70 7.87
C ALA A 18 -22.23 -3.14 7.95
N SER A 19 -21.88 -3.71 6.81
CA SER A 19 -21.04 -4.90 6.75
C SER A 19 -19.83 -4.64 7.64
N THR A 20 -19.88 -5.11 8.88
CA THR A 20 -18.76 -4.98 9.81
C THR A 20 -17.74 -5.99 9.32
N SER A 21 -16.85 -5.55 8.44
CA SER A 21 -15.70 -6.36 8.04
C SER A 21 -14.82 -6.46 9.27
N ILE A 22 -14.94 -7.57 9.99
CA ILE A 22 -13.96 -7.97 10.99
C ILE A 22 -12.69 -8.31 10.21
N SER A 23 -11.83 -7.32 9.99
CA SER A 23 -10.49 -7.59 9.50
C SER A 23 -9.66 -8.03 10.70
N ILE A 24 -9.16 -9.26 10.66
CA ILE A 24 -8.10 -9.68 11.59
C ILE A 24 -6.96 -8.66 11.44
N PRO A 25 -6.38 -8.14 12.54
CA PRO A 25 -5.19 -7.30 12.44
C PRO A 25 -4.11 -8.08 11.71
N THR A 26 -3.88 -7.71 10.45
CA THR A 26 -2.84 -8.29 9.61
C THR A 26 -1.55 -7.56 9.89
N SER A 27 -0.46 -8.33 10.03
CA SER A 27 0.86 -7.73 10.26
C SER A 27 1.24 -6.91 9.03
N ARG A 28 1.95 -5.80 9.20
CA ARG A 28 2.52 -5.04 8.09
C ARG A 28 4.00 -5.34 7.93
N SER A 29 4.51 -5.31 6.70
CA SER A 29 5.93 -5.20 6.42
C SER A 29 6.18 -4.00 5.53
N PHE A 30 7.42 -3.51 5.56
CA PHE A 30 7.80 -2.28 4.91
C PHE A 30 9.00 -2.54 3.99
N ILE A 31 8.83 -2.22 2.72
CA ILE A 31 9.91 -2.26 1.74
C ILE A 31 10.06 -0.90 1.06
N LYS A 32 11.23 -0.67 0.49
CA LYS A 32 11.51 0.47 -0.36
C LYS A 32 12.10 0.01 -1.68
N VAL A 33 11.64 0.58 -2.78
CA VAL A 33 12.27 0.41 -4.09
C VAL A 33 13.11 1.64 -4.36
N LEU A 34 14.40 1.44 -4.64
CA LEU A 34 15.34 2.52 -4.91
C LEU A 34 15.47 2.78 -6.40
N ASP A 35 15.94 3.99 -6.72
CA ASP A 35 16.31 4.43 -8.07
C ASP A 35 15.18 4.40 -9.11
N VAL A 36 13.93 4.49 -8.64
CA VAL A 36 12.75 4.54 -9.51
C VAL A 36 12.76 5.87 -10.30
N PRO A 37 12.72 5.84 -11.64
CA PRO A 37 12.69 7.05 -12.44
C PRO A 37 11.52 7.96 -12.06
N TYR A 38 11.78 9.27 -11.94
CA TYR A 38 10.81 10.29 -11.52
C TYR A 38 9.89 10.73 -12.66
N PHE A 39 10.37 10.63 -13.89
CA PHE A 39 9.63 10.96 -15.11
C PHE A 39 9.39 9.70 -15.92
N LYS A 40 8.27 9.62 -16.63
CA LYS A 40 8.05 8.54 -17.60
C LYS A 40 9.04 8.70 -18.75
N ALA A 41 9.52 7.57 -19.28
CA ALA A 41 10.50 7.55 -20.35
C ALA A 41 10.10 8.47 -21.53
N GLY A 42 10.99 9.39 -21.90
CA GLY A 42 10.77 10.33 -23.01
C GLY A 42 9.76 11.46 -22.73
N THR A 43 9.33 11.66 -21.48
CA THR A 43 8.35 12.70 -21.11
C THR A 43 8.82 13.52 -19.91
N THR A 44 8.12 14.62 -19.62
CA THR A 44 8.27 15.40 -18.38
C THR A 44 7.15 15.10 -17.38
N THR A 45 6.39 14.03 -17.59
CA THR A 45 5.24 13.66 -16.77
C THR A 45 5.62 12.66 -15.70
N HIS A 46 5.06 12.81 -14.50
CA HIS A 46 5.25 11.87 -13.40
C HIS A 46 4.31 10.66 -13.53
N PRO A 47 4.76 9.45 -13.18
CA PRO A 47 3.86 8.31 -13.10
C PRO A 47 2.90 8.50 -11.92
N SER A 48 1.64 8.13 -12.11
CA SER A 48 0.68 8.09 -11.01
C SER A 48 1.02 6.92 -10.07
N GLY A 49 0.55 6.99 -8.82
CA GLY A 49 0.69 5.88 -7.87
C GLY A 49 0.04 4.59 -8.40
N GLU A 50 -1.09 4.72 -9.10
CA GLU A 50 -1.79 3.58 -9.72
C GLU A 50 -0.98 2.94 -10.85
N GLU A 51 -0.35 3.74 -11.71
CA GLU A 51 0.50 3.24 -12.79
C GLU A 51 1.71 2.46 -12.26
N LEU A 52 2.35 2.98 -11.20
CA LEU A 52 3.46 2.30 -10.54
C LEU A 52 2.99 1.01 -9.85
N ALA A 53 1.81 1.00 -9.22
CA ALA A 53 1.24 -0.18 -8.59
C ALA A 53 0.90 -1.26 -9.63
N LEU A 54 0.34 -0.88 -10.78
CA LEU A 54 0.07 -1.80 -11.90
C LEU A 54 1.36 -2.44 -12.43
N GLN A 55 2.41 -1.65 -12.62
CA GLN A 55 3.71 -2.19 -13.07
C GLN A 55 4.34 -3.12 -12.02
N LEU A 56 4.22 -2.76 -10.74
CA LEU A 56 4.73 -3.58 -9.65
C LEU A 56 3.99 -4.92 -9.55
N ASN A 57 2.66 -4.91 -9.64
CA ASN A 57 1.84 -6.13 -9.64
C ASN A 57 2.05 -6.99 -10.90
N ALA A 58 2.46 -6.39 -12.02
CA ALA A 58 2.83 -7.10 -13.24
C ALA A 58 4.27 -7.65 -13.23
N SER A 59 5.07 -7.26 -12.23
CA SER A 59 6.44 -7.73 -12.05
C SER A 59 6.45 -9.22 -11.65
N PRO A 60 7.46 -10.02 -12.05
CA PRO A 60 7.56 -11.43 -11.68
C PRO A 60 7.89 -11.67 -10.19
N ILE A 61 7.95 -10.62 -9.36
CA ILE A 61 8.24 -10.74 -7.93
C ILE A 61 6.96 -11.16 -7.18
N ASN A 62 7.09 -12.12 -6.29
CA ASN A 62 5.98 -12.53 -5.44
C ASN A 62 5.98 -11.66 -4.17
N HIS A 63 5.04 -10.73 -4.08
CA HIS A 63 4.89 -9.83 -2.94
C HIS A 63 3.49 -9.97 -2.32
N ASP A 64 3.41 -9.67 -1.02
CA ASP A 64 2.13 -9.55 -0.32
C ASP A 64 1.32 -8.36 -0.88
N PRO A 65 -0.02 -8.31 -0.71
CA PRO A 65 -0.82 -7.21 -1.22
C PRO A 65 -0.35 -5.84 -0.72
N ILE A 66 -0.33 -4.85 -1.62
CA ILE A 66 0.07 -3.48 -1.29
C ILE A 66 -1.07 -2.79 -0.55
N GLU A 67 -0.82 -2.34 0.67
CA GLU A 67 -1.78 -1.53 1.45
C GLU A 67 -1.66 -0.05 1.10
N TYR A 68 -0.43 0.44 1.08
CA TYR A 68 -0.11 1.83 0.89
C TYR A 68 1.19 1.98 0.12
N MET A 69 1.26 3.03 -0.70
CA MET A 69 2.42 3.32 -1.50
C MET A 69 2.66 4.81 -1.59
N ARG A 70 3.91 5.22 -1.44
CA ARG A 70 4.33 6.62 -1.51
C ARG A 70 5.61 6.78 -2.30
N PHE A 71 5.58 7.67 -3.27
CA PHE A 71 6.77 8.05 -4.01
C PHE A 71 7.45 9.25 -3.35
N ILE A 72 8.74 9.11 -3.07
CA ILE A 72 9.58 10.11 -2.39
C ILE A 72 10.69 10.50 -3.33
N HIS A 73 10.76 11.76 -3.70
CA HIS A 73 11.80 12.29 -4.58
C HIS A 73 13.14 12.38 -3.83
N ASN A 74 14.24 11.91 -4.42
CA ASN A 74 15.54 11.89 -3.73
C ASN A 74 16.09 13.30 -3.47
N SER A 75 15.86 14.23 -4.40
CA SER A 75 16.16 15.66 -4.23
C SER A 75 15.41 16.45 -5.31
N SER A 76 15.23 17.76 -5.13
CA SER A 76 14.53 18.61 -6.11
C SER A 76 15.11 18.57 -7.53
N LYS A 77 16.39 18.18 -7.67
CA LYS A 77 17.09 18.07 -8.97
C LYS A 77 17.33 16.64 -9.42
N ALA A 78 16.99 15.63 -8.61
CA ALA A 78 17.17 14.24 -8.99
C ALA A 78 16.16 13.85 -10.08
N ASN A 79 16.56 12.96 -10.97
CA ASN A 79 15.66 12.31 -11.93
C ASN A 79 15.14 10.95 -11.41
N THR A 80 15.50 10.58 -10.18
CA THR A 80 15.08 9.35 -9.51
C THR A 80 14.46 9.64 -8.15
N GLY A 81 13.65 8.70 -7.67
CA GLY A 81 13.09 8.69 -6.34
C GLY A 81 13.13 7.31 -5.72
N MET A 82 12.56 7.24 -4.54
CA MET A 82 12.35 6.03 -3.77
C MET A 82 10.86 5.79 -3.63
N LEU A 83 10.44 4.55 -3.87
CA LEU A 83 9.07 4.13 -3.63
C LEU A 83 8.99 3.42 -2.27
N TRP A 84 8.25 3.99 -1.34
CA TRP A 84 7.91 3.34 -0.08
C TRP A 84 6.62 2.56 -0.23
N ILE A 85 6.62 1.33 0.28
CA ILE A 85 5.50 0.40 0.14
C ILE A 85 5.27 -0.31 1.47
N ASP A 86 4.02 -0.25 1.91
CA ASP A 86 3.51 -1.00 3.04
C ASP A 86 2.76 -2.21 2.49
N LEU A 87 3.17 -3.41 2.89
CA LEU A 87 2.58 -4.67 2.47
C LEU A 87 1.72 -5.26 3.59
N LEU A 88 0.53 -5.74 3.22
CA LEU A 88 -0.33 -6.54 4.10
C LEU A 88 0.23 -7.96 4.21
N ASN A 89 0.91 -8.26 5.32
CA ASN A 89 1.36 -9.61 5.58
C ASN A 89 0.26 -10.45 6.21
N SER A 90 -0.03 -11.58 5.58
CA SER A 90 -0.56 -12.74 6.30
C SER A 90 0.53 -13.39 7.20
N GLN A 91 1.78 -13.19 6.78
CA GLN A 91 3.03 -13.92 6.98
C GLN A 91 4.19 -13.50 7.92
N CYS A 92 4.05 -12.75 9.02
CA CYS A 92 5.22 -12.21 9.79
C CYS A 92 6.36 -11.56 8.95
N GLY A 93 6.08 -11.03 7.75
CA GLY A 93 7.08 -10.40 6.88
C GLY A 93 7.94 -11.35 6.04
N THR A 94 7.57 -12.63 5.92
CA THR A 94 8.30 -13.63 5.12
C THR A 94 8.42 -13.22 3.65
N GLN A 95 7.33 -12.75 3.05
CA GLN A 95 7.31 -12.33 1.64
C GLN A 95 8.11 -11.05 1.41
N ALA A 96 8.01 -10.07 2.30
CA ALA A 96 8.88 -8.90 2.25
C ALA A 96 10.36 -9.28 2.31
N THR A 97 10.72 -10.23 3.18
CA THR A 97 12.10 -10.73 3.25
C THR A 97 12.53 -11.41 1.96
N ALA A 98 11.64 -12.17 1.32
CA ALA A 98 11.92 -12.86 0.06
C ALA A 98 12.19 -11.90 -1.11
N VAL A 99 11.54 -10.74 -1.15
CA VAL A 99 11.72 -9.76 -2.23
C VAL A 99 12.90 -8.81 -2.00
N ILE A 100 13.41 -8.69 -0.77
CA ILE A 100 14.57 -7.82 -0.49
C ILE A 100 15.80 -8.27 -1.29
N GLY A 101 16.43 -7.31 -1.97
CA GLY A 101 17.62 -7.56 -2.80
C GLY A 101 17.31 -7.96 -4.24
N GLN A 102 16.03 -8.20 -4.57
CA GLN A 102 15.63 -8.45 -5.96
C GLN A 102 15.62 -7.15 -6.77
N TYR A 103 15.81 -7.31 -8.08
CA TYR A 103 15.72 -6.26 -9.07
C TYR A 103 14.40 -6.37 -9.83
N LEU A 104 13.85 -5.23 -10.22
CA LEU A 104 12.64 -5.13 -11.02
C LEU A 104 12.73 -3.92 -11.93
N PHE A 105 12.01 -3.98 -13.05
CA PHE A 105 11.92 -2.87 -13.98
C PHE A 105 10.69 -2.03 -13.66
N LEU A 106 10.89 -0.79 -13.22
CA LEU A 106 9.82 0.15 -12.90
C LEU A 106 10.05 1.48 -13.61
N ASN A 107 8.97 2.01 -14.19
CA ASN A 107 8.93 3.30 -14.88
C ASN A 107 10.09 3.52 -15.88
N GLY A 108 10.53 2.44 -16.56
CA GLY A 108 11.60 2.52 -17.56
C GLY A 108 13.02 2.38 -17.02
N GLY A 109 13.20 2.02 -15.74
CA GLY A 109 14.53 1.85 -15.13
C GLY A 109 14.65 0.60 -14.26
N ASP A 110 15.88 0.11 -14.14
CA ASP A 110 16.23 -0.98 -13.23
C ASP A 110 16.26 -0.47 -11.79
N CYS A 111 15.43 -1.09 -10.95
CA CYS A 111 15.22 -0.67 -9.57
C CYS A 111 15.53 -1.82 -8.62
N ILE A 112 16.03 -1.51 -7.41
CA ILE A 112 16.34 -2.52 -6.39
C ILE A 112 15.42 -2.42 -5.18
N ILE A 113 14.91 -3.56 -4.72
CA ILE A 113 14.13 -3.64 -3.48
C ILE A 113 15.07 -3.71 -2.28
N LYS A 114 14.79 -2.91 -1.25
CA LYS A 114 15.46 -2.94 0.05
C LYS A 114 14.45 -3.03 1.18
N GLY A 115 14.86 -3.67 2.26
CA GLY A 115 14.10 -3.65 3.50
C GLY A 115 14.09 -2.26 4.11
N THR A 116 13.01 -1.90 4.79
CA THR A 116 12.95 -0.68 5.59
C THR A 116 12.20 -0.94 6.90
N LYS A 117 12.36 -0.02 7.85
CA LYS A 117 11.53 0.02 9.06
C LYS A 117 10.21 0.72 8.75
N ALA A 118 9.24 0.54 9.64
CA ALA A 118 7.99 1.29 9.63
C ALA A 118 8.29 2.79 9.55
N HIS A 119 7.43 3.53 8.84
CA HIS A 119 7.55 4.98 8.81
C HIS A 119 6.91 5.61 10.05
N THR A 120 7.36 6.80 10.44
CA THR A 120 6.96 7.47 11.70
C THR A 120 5.45 7.71 11.81
N SER A 121 4.71 7.69 10.69
CA SER A 121 3.25 7.85 10.67
C SER A 121 2.47 6.54 10.48
N SER A 122 3.13 5.38 10.46
CA SER A 122 2.43 4.11 10.64
C SER A 122 2.00 4.00 12.10
N PRO A 123 0.72 3.72 12.42
CA PRO A 123 0.33 3.45 13.80
C PRO A 123 1.09 2.22 14.29
N GLN A 124 2.04 2.42 15.22
CA GLN A 124 2.70 1.33 15.90
C GLN A 124 1.67 0.60 16.76
N CYS A 125 1.75 -0.74 16.78
CA CYS A 125 0.94 -1.50 17.70
C CYS A 125 1.38 -1.17 19.14
N GLN A 126 0.51 -0.56 19.95
CA GLN A 126 0.83 -0.18 21.35
C GLN A 126 1.11 -1.39 22.26
N GLN A 127 0.67 -2.58 21.86
CA GLN A 127 0.90 -3.82 22.60
C GLN A 127 2.25 -4.46 22.24
N CYS A 128 2.69 -4.29 21.00
CA CYS A 128 3.89 -4.95 20.47
C CYS A 128 5.09 -4.01 20.32
N TRP A 129 4.88 -2.68 20.46
CA TRP A 129 5.88 -1.63 20.23
C TRP A 129 6.67 -1.79 18.91
N LYS A 130 5.99 -2.34 17.91
CA LYS A 130 6.47 -2.57 16.55
C LYS A 130 5.54 -1.86 15.58
#